data_AF-D8T335-F1
#
_entry.id   AF-D8T335-F1
#
_cell.length_a   1.000
_cell.length_b   1.000
_cell.length_c   1.000
_cell.angle_alpha   90.00
_cell.angle_beta   90.00
_cell.angle_gamma   90.00
#
_symmetry.space_group_name_H-M   'P 1'
#
loop_
_entity.id
_entity.type
_entity.pdbx_description
1 polymer ?
#
loop_
_entity_poly.entity_id
_entity_poly.type
_entity_poly.pdbx_seq_one_letter_code
_entity_poly.pdbx_strand_id
1 'polypeptide(L)'
;MALLAASSAMTLRTPSVRFTTPRHHFSGRSSRNRSYIVSASLGFTTDPRIQIERVADGLLKDVAALLVYQEVFRSPPAQAFLKLLLVLRRRDDDIKILEAYGEFFRLMATGKHSSWQDFLLEGILKADGNPFAEAAASSGDSSSTYGGRIPASLEAAATADLESLQRLSLNESTMISWVTELVSETKPQWRNAASSSLDSRTVPKVDEKKTNNIVGFLVTDEEKEASVEDKILVSPSEEKTIKTESDFVISERQQWQKKISGLWNWSEAVHLLKDYHAENGFGRVALSQVLKLRGGKLVPDFRYLKPHGPSGSGKSWLVKATLSKLSEDARFRVVLLPSSEFKQLATILEEMRKNSHIRFVLLVEDLFLRSVEESFVLLKAALDEHLQEWPRNVLLCATSSRSDAKIGETTVKLGDLFGLTVCLAKLNEQQYRDCVEELLEQSGDANNAAKRDEIFRQAIKFGEQEGFTARSASKLININN
;
A
#
# COMPACT_ATOMS: atom_id res chain seq x y z
N MET A 1 -4.65 -12.06 46.43
CA MET A 1 -4.37 -10.63 46.72
C MET A 1 -5.21 -9.78 45.77
N ALA A 2 -6.55 -9.63 45.88
CA ALA A 2 -7.47 -9.57 47.03
C ALA A 2 -7.43 -8.22 47.80
N LEU A 3 -8.28 -7.28 47.35
CA LEU A 3 -8.83 -6.05 47.96
C LEU A 3 -9.68 -5.41 46.82
N LEU A 4 -11.02 -5.31 46.78
CA LEU A 4 -12.08 -4.98 47.76
C LEU A 4 -11.87 -3.61 48.46
N ALA A 5 -12.86 -2.72 48.61
CA ALA A 5 -14.21 -2.58 48.02
C ALA A 5 -14.84 -1.22 48.42
N ALA A 6 -15.96 -0.82 47.77
CA ALA A 6 -16.92 0.22 48.19
C ALA A 6 -16.38 1.69 48.22
N SER A 7 -17.16 2.78 48.16
CA SER A 7 -18.61 3.05 48.06
C SER A 7 -18.78 4.50 47.51
N SER A 8 -19.92 5.05 47.05
CA SER A 8 -21.35 4.64 46.98
C SER A 8 -22.00 5.24 45.71
N ALA A 9 -23.30 4.97 45.48
CA ALA A 9 -24.12 5.70 44.48
C ALA A 9 -24.86 6.90 45.11
N MET A 10 -25.12 7.94 44.31
CA MET A 10 -26.06 9.01 44.69
C MET A 10 -26.89 9.46 43.48
N THR A 11 -28.18 9.11 43.49
CA THR A 11 -29.19 9.60 42.56
C THR A 11 -29.78 10.91 43.08
N LEU A 12 -30.08 11.89 42.20
CA LEU A 12 -31.15 12.87 42.42
C LEU A 12 -31.52 13.61 41.12
N ARG A 13 -32.72 13.29 40.63
CA ARG A 13 -33.82 14.13 40.10
C ARG A 13 -33.52 15.43 39.34
N THR A 14 -34.18 15.50 38.18
CA THR A 14 -34.49 16.71 37.41
C THR A 14 -35.51 17.63 38.10
N PRO A 15 -35.57 18.91 37.70
CA PRO A 15 -36.80 19.66 37.56
C PRO A 15 -37.12 19.91 36.07
N SER A 16 -38.39 19.77 35.72
CA SER A 16 -38.90 20.10 34.39
C SER A 16 -39.34 21.56 34.34
N VAL A 17 -38.99 22.28 33.26
CA VAL A 17 -39.55 23.59 32.95
C VAL A 17 -40.18 23.53 31.56
N ARG A 18 -41.51 23.62 31.51
CA ARG A 18 -42.26 23.89 30.28
C ARG A 18 -42.23 25.38 30.02
N PHE A 19 -41.94 25.80 28.77
CA PHE A 19 -42.47 27.06 28.27
C PHE A 19 -43.14 26.89 26.90
N THR A 20 -44.18 27.70 26.73
CA THR A 20 -45.20 27.61 25.69
C THR A 20 -44.77 28.22 24.37
N THR A 21 -45.25 27.67 23.26
CA THR A 21 -45.16 28.27 21.94
C THR A 21 -46.03 29.52 21.79
N PRO A 22 -45.54 30.57 21.12
CA PRO A 22 -46.38 31.52 20.41
C PRO A 22 -46.40 31.18 18.90
N ARG A 23 -47.60 31.04 18.33
CA ARG A 23 -47.78 31.00 16.87
C ARG A 23 -47.55 32.39 16.30
N HIS A 24 -46.62 32.54 15.36
CA HIS A 24 -46.69 33.61 14.37
C HIS A 24 -46.62 33.03 12.96
N HIS A 25 -47.67 33.26 12.18
CA HIS A 25 -47.63 33.08 10.73
C HIS A 25 -46.74 34.18 10.14
N PHE A 26 -45.68 33.79 9.42
CA PHE A 26 -45.12 34.61 8.36
C PHE A 26 -44.75 33.75 7.17
N SER A 27 -45.23 34.16 5.99
CA SER A 27 -44.95 33.53 4.70
C SER A 27 -43.55 33.90 4.20
N GLY A 28 -42.75 32.94 3.75
CA GLY A 28 -41.51 33.27 3.05
C GLY A 28 -40.54 32.12 2.76
N ARG A 29 -40.49 31.71 1.50
CA ARG A 29 -39.35 31.05 0.82
C ARG A 29 -38.72 29.79 1.46
N SER A 30 -39.14 28.65 0.91
CA SER A 30 -38.33 27.42 0.86
C SER A 30 -36.94 27.69 0.24
N SER A 31 -35.89 27.66 1.06
CA SER A 31 -34.49 27.68 0.59
C SER A 31 -34.07 26.31 0.05
N ARG A 32 -34.48 25.99 -1.18
CA ARG A 32 -33.94 24.85 -1.96
C ARG A 32 -32.74 25.32 -2.79
N ASN A 33 -31.69 24.52 -2.78
CA ASN A 33 -30.56 24.45 -3.73
C ASN A 33 -30.23 25.72 -4.52
N ARG A 34 -29.25 26.50 -4.03
CA ARG A 34 -28.44 27.36 -4.90
C ARG A 34 -27.35 26.54 -5.60
N SER A 35 -27.78 25.69 -6.53
CA SER A 35 -26.89 25.16 -7.57
C SER A 35 -26.53 26.29 -8.53
N TYR A 36 -25.31 26.29 -9.05
CA TYR A 36 -24.77 27.33 -9.92
C TYR A 36 -25.43 27.37 -11.32
N ILE A 37 -26.63 27.96 -11.44
CA ILE A 37 -27.14 28.52 -12.71
C ILE A 37 -27.86 29.84 -12.44
N VAL A 38 -27.12 30.95 -12.48
CA VAL A 38 -27.67 32.30 -12.71
C VAL A 38 -26.95 32.92 -13.90
N SER A 39 -27.18 32.32 -15.08
CA SER A 39 -26.80 32.84 -16.39
C SER A 39 -27.88 32.47 -17.42
N ALA A 40 -29.14 32.69 -17.03
CA ALA A 40 -30.33 32.36 -17.82
C ALA A 40 -31.43 33.43 -17.68
N SER A 41 -31.04 34.71 -17.60
CA SER A 41 -31.98 35.86 -17.58
C SER A 41 -31.67 36.92 -18.64
N LEU A 42 -30.67 36.65 -19.49
CA LEU A 42 -30.42 37.29 -20.77
C LEU A 42 -30.14 36.14 -21.76
N GLY A 43 -30.75 36.17 -22.94
CA GLY A 43 -30.94 35.01 -23.82
C GLY A 43 -29.70 34.47 -24.56
N PHE A 44 -28.58 34.27 -23.86
CA PHE A 44 -27.39 33.61 -24.40
C PHE A 44 -27.28 32.19 -23.83
N THR A 45 -27.68 31.19 -24.61
CA THR A 45 -27.24 29.81 -24.36
C THR A 45 -25.75 29.73 -24.66
N THR A 46 -24.90 29.76 -23.63
CA THR A 46 -23.45 29.58 -23.80
C THR A 46 -23.19 28.19 -24.37
N ASP A 47 -22.40 28.12 -25.44
CA ASP A 47 -21.95 26.85 -26.04
C ASP A 47 -21.33 25.96 -24.93
N PRO A 48 -21.77 24.69 -24.77
CA PRO A 48 -21.23 23.78 -23.74
C PRO A 48 -19.71 23.61 -23.84
N ARG A 49 -19.12 23.79 -25.04
CA ARG A 49 -17.68 23.73 -25.26
C ARG A 49 -16.92 24.86 -24.57
N ILE A 50 -17.46 26.08 -24.64
CA ILE A 50 -16.94 27.25 -23.90
C ILE A 50 -17.02 27.00 -22.38
N GLN A 51 -18.00 26.20 -21.93
CA GLN A 51 -18.12 25.81 -20.54
C GLN A 51 -17.02 24.80 -20.14
N ILE A 52 -16.72 23.81 -20.98
CA ILE A 52 -15.60 22.86 -20.77
C ILE A 52 -14.25 23.60 -20.70
N GLU A 53 -13.97 24.49 -21.66
CA GLU A 53 -12.73 25.29 -21.70
C GLU A 53 -12.52 26.10 -20.40
N ARG A 54 -13.59 26.74 -19.92
CA ARG A 54 -13.58 27.53 -18.67
C ARG A 54 -13.41 26.67 -17.43
N VAL A 55 -14.04 25.51 -17.35
CA VAL A 55 -13.87 24.59 -16.22
C VAL A 55 -12.45 24.02 -16.23
N ALA A 56 -11.91 23.63 -17.38
CA ALA A 56 -10.53 23.15 -17.51
C ALA A 56 -9.49 24.22 -17.09
N ASP A 57 -9.69 25.48 -17.46
CA ASP A 57 -8.84 26.59 -16.97
C ASP A 57 -8.96 26.82 -15.46
N GLY A 58 -10.17 26.69 -14.92
CA GLY A 58 -10.41 26.74 -13.47
C GLY A 58 -9.64 25.65 -12.72
N LEU A 59 -9.73 24.39 -13.18
CA LEU A 59 -9.01 23.26 -12.60
C LEU A 59 -7.49 23.39 -12.71
N LEU A 60 -6.97 23.90 -13.83
CA LEU A 60 -5.54 24.18 -13.97
C LEU A 60 -5.05 25.26 -12.99
N LYS A 61 -5.90 26.25 -12.66
CA LYS A 61 -5.62 27.24 -11.62
C LYS A 61 -5.70 26.64 -10.22
N ASP A 62 -6.66 25.76 -9.94
CA ASP A 62 -6.77 25.06 -8.66
C ASP A 62 -5.48 24.25 -8.38
N VAL A 63 -4.95 23.52 -9.39
CA VAL A 63 -3.67 22.78 -9.28
C VAL A 63 -2.50 23.72 -9.02
N ALA A 64 -2.43 24.84 -9.74
CA ALA A 64 -1.36 25.83 -9.59
C ALA A 64 -1.41 26.58 -8.25
N ALA A 65 -2.56 26.57 -7.56
CA ALA A 65 -2.78 27.24 -6.28
C ALA A 65 -2.53 26.33 -5.06
N LEU A 66 -2.27 25.02 -5.25
CA LEU A 66 -1.99 24.09 -4.15
C LEU A 66 -0.78 24.54 -3.32
N LEU A 67 -0.90 24.43 -1.99
CA LEU A 67 0.03 24.96 -1.00
C LEU A 67 0.86 23.89 -0.28
N VAL A 68 0.32 22.71 -0.04
CA VAL A 68 0.99 21.59 0.67
C VAL A 68 0.85 20.24 -0.04
N TYR A 69 -0.09 20.09 -0.98
CA TYR A 69 -0.33 18.86 -1.74
C TYR A 69 0.13 18.90 -3.21
N GLN A 70 1.07 19.79 -3.58
CA GLN A 70 1.55 19.90 -4.98
C GLN A 70 2.16 18.58 -5.49
N GLU A 71 2.77 17.80 -4.60
CA GLU A 71 3.43 16.53 -4.96
C GLU A 71 2.47 15.44 -5.46
N VAL A 72 1.16 15.56 -5.18
CA VAL A 72 0.11 14.71 -5.78
C VAL A 72 0.15 14.79 -7.32
N PHE A 73 0.47 15.95 -7.88
CA PHE A 73 0.48 16.19 -9.32
C PHE A 73 1.81 15.91 -10.02
N ARG A 74 2.86 15.45 -9.31
CA ARG A 74 4.17 15.14 -9.93
C ARG A 74 4.24 13.78 -10.62
N SER A 75 3.27 12.90 -10.39
CA SER A 75 3.28 11.56 -10.97
C SER A 75 3.03 11.58 -12.49
N PRO A 76 3.48 10.57 -13.26
CA PRO A 76 3.16 10.49 -14.68
C PRO A 76 1.64 10.46 -14.98
N PRO A 77 0.78 9.68 -14.25
CA PRO A 77 -0.67 9.76 -14.43
C PRO A 77 -1.24 11.17 -14.23
N ALA A 78 -0.79 11.89 -13.19
CA ALA A 78 -1.28 13.22 -12.90
C ALA A 78 -0.78 14.27 -13.93
N GLN A 79 0.46 14.16 -14.41
CA GLN A 79 0.96 14.99 -15.50
C GLN A 79 0.17 14.76 -16.81
N ALA A 80 -0.24 13.52 -17.10
CA ALA A 80 -1.12 13.23 -18.24
C ALA A 80 -2.53 13.80 -18.06
N PHE A 81 -3.09 13.80 -16.84
CA PHE A 81 -4.33 14.52 -16.53
C PHE A 81 -4.20 16.03 -16.74
N LEU A 82 -3.10 16.66 -16.31
CA LEU A 82 -2.85 18.09 -16.59
C LEU A 82 -2.68 18.36 -18.09
N LYS A 83 -2.03 17.47 -18.84
CA LYS A 83 -1.94 17.54 -20.30
C LYS A 83 -3.34 17.48 -20.94
N LEU A 84 -4.22 16.60 -20.46
CA LEU A 84 -5.62 16.53 -20.90
C LEU A 84 -6.36 17.85 -20.63
N LEU A 85 -6.29 18.40 -19.40
CA LEU A 85 -6.89 19.70 -19.10
C LEU A 85 -6.32 20.84 -19.97
N LEU A 86 -5.02 20.81 -20.30
CA LEU A 86 -4.38 21.81 -21.15
C LEU A 86 -4.89 21.80 -22.59
N VAL A 87 -5.05 20.62 -23.21
CA VAL A 87 -5.58 20.50 -24.58
C VAL A 87 -7.07 20.83 -24.63
N LEU A 88 -7.84 20.43 -23.61
CA LEU A 88 -9.26 20.79 -23.46
C LEU A 88 -9.45 22.30 -23.32
N ARG A 89 -8.65 22.97 -22.47
CA ARG A 89 -8.68 24.43 -22.30
C ARG A 89 -8.35 25.18 -23.60
N ARG A 90 -7.34 24.70 -24.34
CA ARG A 90 -6.88 25.34 -25.58
C ARG A 90 -7.83 25.10 -26.75
N ARG A 91 -8.73 24.12 -26.63
CA ARG A 91 -9.51 23.59 -27.74
C ARG A 91 -8.60 23.16 -28.89
N ASP A 92 -7.55 22.42 -28.54
CA ASP A 92 -6.63 21.79 -29.49
C ASP A 92 -7.38 20.78 -30.40
N ASP A 93 -6.74 20.32 -31.47
CA ASP A 93 -7.35 19.41 -32.43
C ASP A 93 -7.75 18.04 -31.86
N ASP A 94 -8.73 17.42 -32.52
CA ASP A 94 -9.33 16.14 -32.16
C ASP A 94 -8.30 15.03 -31.87
N ILE A 95 -7.20 14.99 -32.63
CA ILE A 95 -6.13 13.99 -32.45
C ILE A 95 -5.41 14.24 -31.13
N LYS A 96 -4.97 15.47 -30.85
CA LYS A 96 -4.31 15.81 -29.56
C LYS A 96 -5.18 15.54 -28.34
N ILE A 97 -6.50 15.79 -28.43
CA ILE A 97 -7.42 15.50 -27.32
C ILE A 97 -7.51 13.98 -27.08
N LEU A 98 -7.66 13.18 -28.15
CA LEU A 98 -7.70 11.72 -28.06
C LEU A 98 -6.37 11.12 -27.57
N GLU A 99 -5.23 11.64 -28.03
CA GLU A 99 -3.90 11.22 -27.58
C GLU A 99 -3.68 11.52 -26.09
N ALA A 100 -4.05 12.72 -25.62
CA ALA A 100 -3.91 13.09 -24.22
C ALA A 100 -4.79 12.21 -23.31
N TYR A 101 -6.03 11.93 -23.72
CA TYR A 101 -6.90 11.01 -22.97
C TYR A 101 -6.35 9.58 -22.98
N GLY A 102 -5.90 9.08 -24.13
CA GLY A 102 -5.33 7.74 -24.27
C GLY A 102 -4.06 7.54 -23.45
N GLU A 103 -3.21 8.57 -23.37
CA GLU A 103 -2.02 8.58 -22.50
C GLU A 103 -2.40 8.51 -21.03
N PHE A 104 -3.35 9.35 -20.58
CA PHE A 104 -3.88 9.33 -19.21
C PHE A 104 -4.46 7.96 -18.84
N PHE A 105 -5.38 7.43 -19.65
CA PHE A 105 -6.00 6.12 -19.43
C PHE A 105 -4.96 5.00 -19.34
N ARG A 106 -3.99 4.97 -20.27
CA ARG A 106 -2.91 3.98 -20.28
C ARG A 106 -2.06 4.06 -19.00
N LEU A 107 -1.74 5.26 -18.51
CA LEU A 107 -0.93 5.44 -17.32
C LEU A 107 -1.70 5.05 -16.03
N MET A 108 -3.00 5.35 -15.95
CA MET A 108 -3.87 4.87 -14.88
C MET A 108 -3.93 3.34 -14.84
N ALA A 109 -4.16 2.70 -15.99
CA ALA A 109 -4.18 1.24 -16.12
C ALA A 109 -2.83 0.59 -15.77
N THR A 110 -1.71 1.18 -16.25
CA THR A 110 -0.35 0.69 -15.94
C THR A 110 -0.01 0.83 -14.46
N GLY A 111 -0.49 1.90 -13.81
CA GLY A 111 -0.36 2.12 -12.37
C GLY A 111 -1.25 1.23 -11.49
N LYS A 112 -2.22 0.51 -12.09
CA LYS A 112 -3.24 -0.31 -11.41
C LYS A 112 -4.13 0.51 -10.45
N HIS A 113 -4.42 1.76 -10.81
CA HIS A 113 -5.35 2.61 -10.07
C HIS A 113 -6.79 2.32 -10.51
N SER A 114 -7.70 2.09 -9.55
CA SER A 114 -9.13 1.76 -9.79
C SER A 114 -9.92 2.93 -10.38
N SER A 115 -9.64 4.14 -9.89
CA SER A 115 -10.22 5.40 -10.37
C SER A 115 -9.25 6.57 -10.20
N TRP A 116 -9.53 7.69 -10.87
CA TRP A 116 -8.82 8.95 -10.68
C TRP A 116 -9.01 9.52 -9.26
N GLN A 117 -10.20 9.35 -8.68
CA GLN A 117 -10.46 9.70 -7.28
C GLN A 117 -9.57 8.90 -6.32
N ASP A 118 -9.47 7.59 -6.48
CA ASP A 118 -8.63 6.74 -5.63
C ASP A 118 -7.14 7.10 -5.78
N PHE A 119 -6.70 7.46 -6.99
CA PHE A 119 -5.34 7.97 -7.22
C PHE A 119 -5.07 9.25 -6.41
N LEU A 120 -5.97 10.24 -6.46
CA LEU A 120 -5.82 11.48 -5.69
C LEU A 120 -5.84 11.22 -4.18
N LEU A 121 -6.75 10.36 -3.70
CA LEU A 121 -6.85 9.98 -2.29
C LEU A 121 -5.62 9.21 -1.80
N GLU A 122 -5.04 8.33 -2.63
CA GLU A 122 -3.75 7.70 -2.31
C GLU A 122 -2.63 8.75 -2.25
N GLY A 123 -2.64 9.75 -3.14
CA GLY A 123 -1.71 10.89 -3.09
C GLY A 123 -1.85 11.73 -1.81
N ILE A 124 -3.08 11.99 -1.37
CA ILE A 124 -3.40 12.72 -0.13
C ILE A 124 -2.91 11.95 1.10
N LEU A 125 -3.20 10.65 1.19
CA LEU A 125 -2.74 9.79 2.29
C LEU A 125 -1.22 9.59 2.26
N LYS A 126 -0.61 9.54 1.08
CA LYS A 126 0.84 9.47 0.95
C LYS A 126 1.51 10.74 1.48
N ALA A 127 0.99 11.92 1.14
CA ALA A 127 1.50 13.21 1.60
C ALA A 127 3.05 13.36 1.48
N ASP A 128 3.60 12.98 0.32
CA ASP A 128 5.05 12.99 0.07
C ASP A 128 5.59 14.43 0.14
N GLY A 129 6.55 14.69 1.03
CA GLY A 129 7.10 16.04 1.25
C GLY A 129 6.10 17.08 1.80
N ASN A 130 4.96 16.66 2.34
CA ASN A 130 3.91 17.57 2.81
C ASN A 130 4.17 18.03 4.26
N PRO A 131 4.31 19.35 4.52
CA PRO A 131 4.64 19.88 5.85
C PRO A 131 3.49 19.77 6.87
N PHE A 132 2.22 19.76 6.42
CA PHE A 132 1.07 19.50 7.30
C PHE A 132 1.08 18.05 7.80
N ALA A 133 1.41 17.09 6.92
CA ALA A 133 1.52 15.69 7.30
C ALA A 133 2.72 15.43 8.23
N GLU A 134 3.86 16.07 8.02
CA GLU A 134 5.02 16.04 8.94
C GLU A 134 4.65 16.62 10.32
N ALA A 135 3.95 17.75 10.36
CA ALA A 135 3.49 18.37 11.61
C ALA A 135 2.45 17.53 12.36
N ALA A 136 1.57 16.83 11.63
CA ALA A 136 0.60 15.89 12.20
C ALA A 136 1.27 14.63 12.74
N ALA A 137 2.17 14.03 11.95
CA ALA A 137 2.97 12.87 12.32
C ALA A 137 3.80 13.10 13.59
N SER A 138 4.40 14.28 13.72
CA SER A 138 5.20 14.68 14.87
C SER A 138 4.43 15.40 15.98
N SER A 139 3.10 15.30 15.99
CA SER A 139 2.26 15.94 17.02
C SER A 139 2.57 15.39 18.42
N GLY A 140 2.76 16.29 19.39
CA GLY A 140 3.18 15.96 20.75
C GLY A 140 4.70 15.83 20.96
N ASP A 141 5.53 15.74 19.92
CA ASP A 141 6.99 15.73 20.04
C ASP A 141 7.55 17.17 20.07
N SER A 142 7.89 17.66 21.25
CA SER A 142 8.46 19.00 21.42
C SER A 142 9.82 19.22 20.75
N SER A 143 10.50 18.16 20.30
CA SER A 143 11.77 18.24 19.56
C SER A 143 11.60 18.30 18.04
N SER A 144 10.38 18.17 17.53
CA SER A 144 10.11 18.20 16.09
C SER A 144 10.23 19.59 15.46
N THR A 145 10.30 19.64 14.13
CA THR A 145 10.34 20.86 13.28
C THR A 145 9.29 21.91 13.69
N TYR A 146 8.13 21.47 14.17
CA TYR A 146 7.00 22.33 14.53
C TYR A 146 6.71 22.37 16.05
N GLY A 147 7.64 21.89 16.89
CA GLY A 147 7.52 21.91 18.35
C GLY A 147 6.31 21.12 18.88
N GLY A 148 5.97 20.01 18.21
CA GLY A 148 4.87 19.12 18.62
C GLY A 148 3.47 19.67 18.38
N ARG A 149 3.30 20.74 17.60
CA ARG A 149 2.00 21.34 17.26
C ARG A 149 1.88 21.58 15.77
N ILE A 150 0.67 21.45 15.23
CA ILE A 150 0.37 21.81 13.85
C ILE A 150 0.13 23.32 13.78
N PRO A 151 0.88 24.08 12.95
CA PRO A 151 0.61 25.50 12.73
C PRO A 151 -0.76 25.71 12.09
N ALA A 152 -1.54 26.66 12.59
CA ALA A 152 -2.87 26.98 12.03
C ALA A 152 -2.82 27.39 10.54
N SER A 153 -1.70 27.93 10.07
CA SER A 153 -1.46 28.21 8.65
C SER A 153 -1.35 26.94 7.79
N LEU A 154 -0.74 25.86 8.31
CA LEU A 154 -0.68 24.57 7.62
C LEU A 154 -2.04 23.86 7.63
N GLU A 155 -2.82 24.00 8.70
CA GLU A 155 -4.20 23.52 8.72
C GLU A 155 -5.08 24.24 7.70
N ALA A 156 -4.98 25.57 7.63
CA ALA A 156 -5.70 26.37 6.63
C ALA A 156 -5.27 26.04 5.19
N ALA A 157 -3.96 25.83 4.96
CA ALA A 157 -3.44 25.41 3.67
C ALA A 157 -3.95 24.02 3.26
N ALA A 158 -3.89 23.03 4.16
CA ALA A 158 -4.46 21.70 3.90
C ALA A 158 -5.97 21.75 3.64
N THR A 159 -6.70 22.60 4.37
CA THR A 159 -8.14 22.82 4.16
C THR A 159 -8.43 23.30 2.73
N ALA A 160 -7.75 24.35 2.27
CA ALA A 160 -7.94 24.94 0.95
C ALA A 160 -7.49 24.01 -0.20
N ASP A 161 -6.39 23.28 0.01
CA ASP A 161 -5.91 22.28 -0.94
C ASP A 161 -6.91 21.13 -1.11
N LEU A 162 -7.52 20.65 -0.02
CA LEU A 162 -8.48 19.54 -0.08
C LEU A 162 -9.75 19.91 -0.84
N GLU A 163 -10.24 21.15 -0.76
CA GLU A 163 -11.37 21.63 -1.57
C GLU A 163 -11.02 21.68 -3.06
N SER A 164 -9.78 22.08 -3.37
CA SER A 164 -9.23 22.11 -4.72
C SER A 164 -9.05 20.69 -5.27
N LEU A 165 -8.51 19.76 -4.47
CA LEU A 165 -8.35 18.34 -4.80
C LEU A 165 -9.69 17.62 -5.02
N GLN A 166 -10.72 17.95 -4.24
CA GLN A 166 -12.07 17.43 -4.44
C GLN A 166 -12.66 17.90 -5.77
N ARG A 167 -12.48 19.19 -6.14
CA ARG A 167 -12.88 19.70 -7.46
C ARG A 167 -12.10 19.06 -8.60
N LEU A 168 -10.84 18.70 -8.37
CA LEU A 168 -9.97 18.00 -9.31
C LEU A 168 -10.28 16.50 -9.45
N SER A 169 -11.04 15.92 -8.51
CA SER A 169 -11.53 14.52 -8.54
C SER A 169 -12.68 14.33 -9.55
N LEU A 170 -12.43 14.64 -10.83
CA LEU A 170 -13.37 14.39 -11.93
C LEU A 170 -13.63 12.90 -12.13
N ASN A 171 -14.89 12.52 -12.31
CA ASN A 171 -15.25 11.16 -12.71
C ASN A 171 -14.80 10.86 -14.15
N GLU A 172 -14.45 9.61 -14.43
CA GLU A 172 -14.03 9.14 -15.76
C GLU A 172 -15.12 9.39 -16.82
N SER A 173 -16.39 9.20 -16.45
CA SER A 173 -17.55 9.51 -17.30
C SER A 173 -17.65 11.01 -17.63
N THR A 174 -17.29 11.90 -16.71
CA THR A 174 -17.23 13.35 -16.95
C THR A 174 -16.09 13.69 -17.90
N MET A 175 -14.89 13.16 -17.68
CA MET A 175 -13.74 13.36 -18.57
C MET A 175 -14.04 12.88 -20.00
N ILE A 176 -14.65 11.70 -20.14
CA ILE A 176 -15.11 11.19 -21.45
C ILE A 176 -16.19 12.07 -22.07
N SER A 177 -17.16 12.55 -21.28
CA SER A 177 -18.19 13.44 -21.82
C SER A 177 -17.57 14.70 -22.46
N TRP A 178 -16.56 15.30 -21.81
CA TRP A 178 -15.86 16.48 -22.32
C TRP A 178 -15.06 16.19 -23.59
N VAL A 179 -14.35 15.07 -23.64
CA VAL A 179 -13.65 14.61 -24.86
C VAL A 179 -14.64 14.41 -26.01
N THR A 180 -15.78 13.75 -25.75
CA THR A 180 -16.76 13.42 -26.81
C THR A 180 -17.65 14.58 -27.27
N GLU A 181 -17.71 15.68 -26.51
CA GLU A 181 -18.39 16.94 -26.86
C GLU A 181 -17.53 17.84 -27.77
N LEU A 182 -16.21 17.74 -27.61
CA LEU A 182 -15.22 18.50 -28.37
C LEU A 182 -14.75 17.79 -29.65
N VAL A 183 -14.53 16.46 -29.58
CA VAL A 183 -14.04 15.65 -30.69
C VAL A 183 -15.16 15.25 -31.66
N SER A 184 -14.89 15.40 -32.96
CA SER A 184 -15.77 14.97 -34.04
C SER A 184 -15.85 13.43 -34.12
N GLU A 185 -17.06 12.88 -34.07
CA GLU A 185 -17.37 11.48 -34.41
C GLU A 185 -16.55 10.36 -33.70
N THR A 186 -16.46 10.38 -32.37
CA THR A 186 -15.90 9.23 -31.61
C THR A 186 -16.80 7.98 -31.68
N LYS A 187 -16.24 6.80 -31.99
CA LYS A 187 -16.96 5.51 -32.06
C LYS A 187 -17.62 5.12 -30.72
N PRO A 188 -18.86 4.59 -30.70
CA PRO A 188 -19.52 4.16 -29.46
C PRO A 188 -18.75 3.10 -28.66
N GLN A 189 -18.07 2.14 -29.33
CA GLN A 189 -17.26 1.14 -28.62
C GLN A 189 -16.11 1.78 -27.85
N TRP A 190 -15.48 2.82 -28.43
CA TRP A 190 -14.41 3.57 -27.76
C TRP A 190 -14.94 4.31 -26.55
N ARG A 191 -16.10 4.99 -26.66
CA ARG A 191 -16.73 5.69 -25.51
C ARG A 191 -16.97 4.73 -24.33
N ASN A 192 -17.49 3.54 -24.60
CA ASN A 192 -17.77 2.54 -23.56
C ASN A 192 -16.49 1.98 -22.94
N ALA A 193 -15.48 1.64 -23.75
CA ALA A 193 -14.19 1.15 -23.24
C ALA A 193 -13.43 2.21 -22.44
N ALA A 194 -13.47 3.47 -22.90
CA ALA A 194 -12.70 4.57 -22.32
C ALA A 194 -13.35 5.20 -21.07
N SER A 195 -14.65 4.97 -20.83
CA SER A 195 -15.39 5.37 -19.62
C SER A 195 -15.52 4.27 -18.57
N SER A 196 -15.10 3.04 -18.87
CA SER A 196 -15.07 1.97 -17.89
C SER A 196 -14.06 2.26 -16.77
N SER A 197 -14.50 2.12 -15.52
CA SER A 197 -13.58 2.15 -14.37
C SER A 197 -12.60 0.97 -14.47
N LEU A 198 -11.37 1.19 -14.01
CA LEU A 198 -10.30 0.18 -14.01
C LEU A 198 -10.42 -0.82 -12.84
N ASP A 199 -11.53 -0.77 -12.10
CA ASP A 199 -11.79 -1.63 -10.95
C ASP A 199 -12.00 -3.10 -11.37
N SER A 200 -10.93 -3.87 -11.31
CA SER A 200 -10.85 -5.29 -11.74
C SER A 200 -11.73 -6.27 -10.93
N ARG A 201 -12.61 -5.76 -10.06
CA ARG A 201 -13.54 -6.52 -9.23
C ARG A 201 -14.91 -6.72 -9.88
N THR A 202 -15.26 -5.95 -10.92
CA THR A 202 -16.44 -6.25 -11.75
C THR A 202 -16.05 -7.05 -12.97
N VAL A 203 -15.99 -8.39 -12.81
CA VAL A 203 -16.09 -9.29 -13.97
C VAL A 203 -17.44 -8.99 -14.66
N PRO A 204 -17.46 -8.60 -15.94
CA PRO A 204 -18.72 -8.49 -16.66
C PRO A 204 -19.37 -9.86 -16.66
N LYS A 205 -20.64 -9.96 -16.22
CA LYS A 205 -21.43 -11.18 -16.47
C LYS A 205 -21.58 -11.33 -17.98
N VAL A 206 -20.71 -12.13 -18.58
CA VAL A 206 -20.88 -12.60 -19.95
C VAL A 206 -22.06 -13.56 -19.92
N ASP A 207 -23.17 -13.19 -20.57
CA ASP A 207 -24.26 -14.12 -20.82
C ASP A 207 -23.74 -15.27 -21.70
N GLU A 208 -23.54 -16.45 -21.12
CA GLU A 208 -22.96 -17.66 -21.74
C GLU A 208 -23.77 -18.27 -22.92
N LYS A 209 -24.65 -17.49 -23.56
CA LYS A 209 -25.60 -17.98 -24.58
C LYS A 209 -25.38 -17.45 -26.00
N LYS A 210 -24.24 -16.81 -26.31
CA LYS A 210 -23.98 -16.28 -27.67
C LYS A 210 -22.61 -16.55 -28.31
N THR A 211 -21.73 -17.36 -27.73
CA THR A 211 -20.38 -17.65 -28.26
C THR A 211 -20.17 -19.08 -28.77
N ASN A 212 -21.22 -19.77 -29.23
CA ASN A 212 -21.09 -21.10 -29.86
C ASN A 212 -21.05 -21.10 -31.40
N ASN A 213 -21.23 -19.94 -32.04
CA ASN A 213 -21.12 -19.81 -33.50
C ASN A 213 -20.10 -18.71 -33.85
N ILE A 214 -19.18 -19.02 -34.77
CA ILE A 214 -18.00 -18.26 -35.22
C ILE A 214 -16.68 -18.68 -34.54
N VAL A 215 -16.30 -19.96 -34.70
CA VAL A 215 -14.89 -20.36 -34.91
C VAL A 215 -14.85 -21.33 -36.07
N GLY A 216 -14.94 -20.78 -37.27
CA GLY A 216 -14.71 -21.49 -38.52
C GLY A 216 -14.10 -20.50 -39.50
N PHE A 217 -13.11 -20.99 -40.25
CA PHE A 217 -12.36 -20.31 -41.31
C PHE A 217 -11.04 -19.61 -40.89
N LEU A 218 -9.97 -20.08 -41.54
CA LEU A 218 -8.63 -19.50 -41.80
C LEU A 218 -7.39 -19.98 -41.01
N VAL A 219 -6.52 -20.64 -41.81
CA VAL A 219 -5.04 -20.74 -41.74
C VAL A 219 -4.43 -21.87 -40.90
N THR A 220 -4.42 -23.05 -41.55
CA THR A 220 -3.28 -23.96 -41.82
C THR A 220 -2.07 -24.02 -40.87
N ASP A 221 -1.73 -25.28 -40.58
CA ASP A 221 -0.49 -25.81 -40.03
C ASP A 221 0.81 -25.17 -40.58
N GLU A 222 1.75 -24.83 -39.70
CA GLU A 222 3.04 -25.52 -39.56
C GLU A 222 3.90 -24.85 -38.46
N GLU A 223 4.07 -25.53 -37.32
CA GLU A 223 5.36 -25.81 -36.66
C GLU A 223 5.11 -26.40 -35.26
N LYS A 224 5.74 -27.55 -34.99
CA LYS A 224 5.71 -28.21 -33.68
C LYS A 224 7.05 -27.98 -32.98
N GLU A 225 7.02 -27.45 -31.77
CA GLU A 225 7.93 -27.91 -30.72
C GLU A 225 7.23 -27.87 -29.35
N ALA A 226 7.66 -28.74 -28.43
CA ALA A 226 6.78 -29.29 -27.41
C ALA A 226 7.34 -29.18 -25.99
N SER A 227 6.48 -28.88 -25.01
CA SER A 227 6.50 -29.40 -23.63
C SER A 227 5.36 -28.79 -22.80
N VAL A 228 4.16 -29.32 -23.05
CA VAL A 228 3.24 -29.87 -22.04
C VAL A 228 3.57 -29.54 -20.56
N GLU A 229 2.87 -28.57 -19.98
CA GLU A 229 2.59 -28.53 -18.55
C GLU A 229 1.30 -29.33 -18.27
N ASP A 230 1.31 -30.14 -17.22
CA ASP A 230 0.19 -31.03 -16.88
C ASP A 230 -1.03 -30.28 -16.33
N LYS A 231 -2.21 -30.62 -16.85
CA LYS A 231 -3.50 -30.14 -16.34
C LYS A 231 -3.90 -30.91 -15.08
N ILE A 232 -3.69 -30.31 -13.91
CA ILE A 232 -4.36 -30.77 -12.69
C ILE A 232 -5.78 -30.20 -12.65
N LEU A 233 -6.77 -31.10 -12.82
CA LEU A 233 -8.19 -30.81 -12.65
C LEU A 233 -8.53 -30.62 -11.17
N VAL A 234 -8.55 -29.38 -10.70
CA VAL A 234 -9.12 -29.05 -9.37
C VAL A 234 -10.64 -28.90 -9.51
N SER A 235 -11.38 -29.69 -8.73
CA SER A 235 -12.84 -29.61 -8.64
C SER A 235 -13.27 -28.58 -7.57
N PRO A 236 -14.42 -27.89 -7.76
CA PRO A 236 -14.79 -26.76 -6.91
C PRO A 236 -15.30 -27.21 -5.55
N SER A 237 -14.38 -27.37 -4.60
CA SER A 237 -14.69 -27.48 -3.18
C SER A 237 -14.44 -26.13 -2.52
N GLU A 238 -15.39 -25.69 -1.70
CA GLU A 238 -15.56 -24.33 -1.20
C GLU A 238 -14.25 -23.67 -0.70
N GLU A 239 -13.68 -22.78 -1.51
CA GLU A 239 -12.64 -21.86 -1.06
C GLU A 239 -13.21 -20.92 0.01
N LYS A 240 -13.12 -21.33 1.27
CA LYS A 240 -13.13 -20.40 2.40
C LYS A 240 -11.96 -19.45 2.19
N THR A 241 -12.27 -18.28 1.63
CA THR A 241 -11.28 -17.24 1.32
C THR A 241 -10.66 -16.77 2.63
N ILE A 242 -9.49 -17.33 2.97
CA ILE A 242 -8.73 -16.96 4.17
C ILE A 242 -8.28 -15.52 3.95
N LYS A 243 -8.98 -14.57 4.56
CA LYS A 243 -8.59 -13.16 4.58
C LYS A 243 -7.16 -13.08 5.10
N THR A 244 -6.26 -12.60 4.26
CA THR A 244 -4.83 -12.56 4.55
C THR A 244 -4.47 -11.25 5.26
N GLU A 245 -3.35 -11.20 5.98
CA GLU A 245 -2.90 -9.96 6.64
C GLU A 245 -2.60 -8.81 5.64
N SER A 246 -2.30 -9.10 4.36
CA SER A 246 -2.22 -8.03 3.35
C SER A 246 -3.58 -7.44 3.00
N ASP A 247 -4.65 -8.25 3.06
CA ASP A 247 -6.02 -7.75 2.92
C ASP A 247 -6.36 -6.83 4.10
N PHE A 248 -5.75 -7.00 5.28
CA PHE A 248 -5.93 -6.09 6.42
C PHE A 248 -5.31 -4.71 6.14
N VAL A 249 -4.03 -4.64 5.78
CA VAL A 249 -3.33 -3.37 5.49
C VAL A 249 -3.94 -2.64 4.27
N ILE A 250 -4.32 -3.40 3.23
CA ILE A 250 -5.02 -2.84 2.07
C ILE A 250 -6.44 -2.39 2.45
N SER A 251 -7.14 -3.14 3.31
CA SER A 251 -8.48 -2.78 3.82
C SER A 251 -8.45 -1.51 4.68
N GLU A 252 -7.50 -1.35 5.59
CA GLU A 252 -7.41 -0.16 6.44
C GLU A 252 -7.21 1.11 5.62
N ARG A 253 -6.27 1.09 4.66
CA ARG A 253 -6.09 2.20 3.71
C ARG A 253 -7.35 2.46 2.88
N GLN A 254 -8.03 1.42 2.40
CA GLN A 254 -9.31 1.55 1.69
C GLN A 254 -10.43 2.08 2.60
N GLN A 255 -10.40 1.84 3.91
CA GLN A 255 -11.31 2.45 4.88
C GLN A 255 -11.04 3.95 5.02
N TRP A 256 -9.78 4.38 5.11
CA TRP A 256 -9.44 5.81 5.14
C TRP A 256 -9.82 6.53 3.84
N GLN A 257 -9.54 5.93 2.67
CA GLN A 257 -10.01 6.47 1.38
C GLN A 257 -11.55 6.62 1.36
N LYS A 258 -12.29 5.61 1.83
CA LYS A 258 -13.77 5.66 1.93
C LYS A 258 -14.29 6.66 2.97
N LYS A 259 -13.61 6.84 4.10
CA LYS A 259 -13.94 7.88 5.09
C LYS A 259 -13.86 9.27 4.45
N ILE A 260 -12.80 9.54 3.69
CA ILE A 260 -12.58 10.84 3.04
C ILE A 260 -13.53 11.03 1.84
N SER A 261 -13.66 10.03 0.95
CA SER A 261 -14.54 10.13 -0.23
C SER A 261 -16.03 10.18 0.12
N GLY A 262 -16.42 9.67 1.29
CA GLY A 262 -17.78 9.76 1.81
C GLY A 262 -18.15 11.11 2.44
N LEU A 263 -17.20 12.03 2.62
CA LEU A 263 -17.48 13.39 3.11
C LEU A 263 -18.12 14.25 2.01
N TRP A 264 -18.98 15.19 2.42
CA TRP A 264 -19.54 16.16 1.49
C TRP A 264 -18.49 17.15 0.99
N ASN A 265 -17.60 17.64 1.88
CA ASN A 265 -16.42 18.43 1.52
C ASN A 265 -15.16 17.71 2.00
N TRP A 266 -14.11 17.61 1.17
CA TRP A 266 -12.84 17.02 1.61
C TRP A 266 -12.08 17.91 2.59
N SER A 267 -12.37 19.22 2.68
CA SER A 267 -11.84 20.10 3.74
C SER A 267 -12.22 19.62 5.16
N GLU A 268 -13.34 18.92 5.31
CA GLU A 268 -13.73 18.33 6.60
C GLU A 268 -12.76 17.19 7.01
N ALA A 269 -12.02 16.59 6.07
CA ALA A 269 -11.06 15.50 6.32
C ALA A 269 -9.78 15.95 7.05
N VAL A 270 -9.54 17.24 7.27
CA VAL A 270 -8.31 17.73 7.92
C VAL A 270 -8.06 17.04 9.26
N HIS A 271 -9.10 16.82 10.09
CA HIS A 271 -8.95 16.10 11.35
C HIS A 271 -8.61 14.61 11.14
N LEU A 272 -9.31 13.93 10.23
CA LEU A 272 -9.04 12.54 9.85
C LEU A 272 -7.60 12.32 9.37
N LEU A 273 -7.05 13.30 8.63
CA LEU A 273 -5.67 13.25 8.13
C LEU A 273 -4.65 13.49 9.25
N LYS A 274 -4.97 14.29 10.28
CA LYS A 274 -4.11 14.42 11.46
C LYS A 274 -3.95 13.08 12.16
N ASP A 275 -5.08 12.42 12.46
CA ASP A 275 -5.11 11.12 13.13
C ASP A 275 -4.36 10.07 12.29
N TYR A 276 -4.66 10.00 11.00
CA TYR A 276 -4.01 9.08 10.07
C TYR A 276 -2.48 9.26 10.02
N HIS A 277 -1.96 10.50 9.93
CA HIS A 277 -0.51 10.75 9.89
C HIS A 277 0.18 10.55 11.25
N ALA A 278 -0.51 10.81 12.37
CA ALA A 278 -0.02 10.50 13.71
C ALA A 278 0.10 8.96 13.94
N GLU A 279 -0.75 8.17 13.29
CA GLU A 279 -0.70 6.70 13.37
C GLU A 279 0.24 6.06 12.33
N ASN A 280 0.29 6.59 11.10
CA ASN A 280 0.93 5.93 9.96
C ASN A 280 2.19 6.62 9.42
N GLY A 281 2.47 7.85 9.88
CA GLY A 281 3.53 8.69 9.34
C GLY A 281 3.15 9.33 8.00
N PHE A 282 4.17 9.69 7.23
CA PHE A 282 4.02 10.39 5.95
C PHE A 282 4.97 9.87 4.88
N GLY A 283 4.81 10.38 3.66
CA GLY A 283 5.50 9.89 2.47
C GLY A 283 5.20 8.40 2.21
N ARG A 284 6.25 7.65 1.88
CA ARG A 284 6.14 6.22 1.52
C ARG A 284 5.79 5.31 2.71
N VAL A 285 6.00 5.79 3.94
CA VAL A 285 5.75 5.05 5.19
C VAL A 285 4.26 4.95 5.51
N ALA A 286 3.48 5.96 5.12
CA ALA A 286 2.03 6.00 5.35
C ALA A 286 1.28 4.88 4.61
N LEU A 287 1.71 4.54 3.40
CA LEU A 287 0.95 3.68 2.49
C LEU A 287 1.07 2.16 2.74
N SER A 288 2.06 1.70 3.51
CA SER A 288 2.27 0.26 3.72
C SER A 288 3.06 -0.03 4.99
N GLN A 289 2.63 -1.07 5.72
CA GLN A 289 3.39 -1.62 6.85
C GLN A 289 4.68 -2.34 6.43
N VAL A 290 4.66 -3.01 5.27
CA VAL A 290 5.80 -3.74 4.72
C VAL A 290 6.32 -3.01 3.50
N LEU A 291 7.61 -2.67 3.55
CA LEU A 291 8.28 -1.88 2.54
C LEU A 291 9.57 -2.59 2.11
N LYS A 292 10.04 -2.26 0.91
CA LYS A 292 11.31 -2.76 0.37
C LYS A 292 12.08 -1.63 -0.28
N LEU A 293 13.39 -1.65 -0.14
CA LEU A 293 14.26 -0.73 -0.88
C LEU A 293 14.44 -1.22 -2.32
N ARG A 294 14.21 -0.31 -3.28
CA ARG A 294 14.46 -0.50 -4.71
C ARG A 294 14.87 0.83 -5.33
N GLY A 295 16.08 0.91 -5.89
CA GLY A 295 16.57 2.08 -6.63
C GLY A 295 16.52 3.38 -5.82
N GLY A 296 16.98 3.36 -4.57
CA GLY A 296 17.02 4.50 -3.65
C GLY A 296 15.69 4.84 -2.98
N LYS A 297 14.61 4.08 -3.23
CA LYS A 297 13.26 4.42 -2.78
C LYS A 297 12.56 3.27 -2.07
N LEU A 298 11.84 3.62 -1.01
CA LEU A 298 10.87 2.74 -0.37
C LEU A 298 9.71 2.46 -1.33
N VAL A 299 9.45 1.19 -1.62
CA VAL A 299 8.24 0.74 -2.31
C VAL A 299 7.48 -0.22 -1.40
N PRO A 300 6.13 -0.22 -1.42
CA PRO A 300 5.36 -1.29 -0.80
C PRO A 300 5.82 -2.66 -1.32
N ASP A 301 6.09 -3.61 -0.42
CA ASP A 301 6.28 -5.01 -0.81
C ASP A 301 5.08 -5.82 -0.33
N PHE A 302 4.23 -6.21 -1.29
CA PHE A 302 3.07 -7.06 -1.05
C PHE A 302 3.45 -8.54 -0.88
N ARG A 303 4.75 -8.87 -0.93
CA ARG A 303 5.24 -10.15 -0.40
C ARG A 303 5.03 -10.14 1.11
N TYR A 304 3.96 -10.82 1.52
CA TYR A 304 3.64 -11.11 2.91
C TYR A 304 4.88 -11.42 3.74
N LEU A 305 4.89 -10.92 4.97
CA LEU A 305 5.76 -11.43 6.02
C LEU A 305 5.35 -12.85 6.48
N LYS A 306 4.38 -13.50 5.80
CA LYS A 306 4.03 -14.90 5.98
C LYS A 306 5.28 -15.76 5.80
N PRO A 307 5.67 -16.56 6.80
CA PRO A 307 6.77 -17.49 6.65
C PRO A 307 6.40 -18.58 5.63
N HIS A 308 7.00 -18.55 4.44
CA HIS A 308 6.74 -19.51 3.36
C HIS A 308 7.54 -20.79 3.60
N GLY A 309 7.03 -21.64 4.48
CA GLY A 309 7.65 -22.90 4.88
C GLY A 309 9.03 -22.73 5.57
N PRO A 310 9.60 -23.81 6.11
CA PRO A 310 10.92 -23.76 6.71
C PRO A 310 11.99 -23.64 5.61
N SER A 311 12.50 -22.42 5.40
CA SER A 311 13.58 -22.15 4.45
C SER A 311 14.94 -22.09 5.16
N GLY A 312 15.82 -23.03 4.81
CA GLY A 312 17.12 -23.23 5.46
C GLY A 312 16.99 -23.74 6.90
N SER A 313 17.88 -23.28 7.79
CA SER A 313 17.84 -23.56 9.23
C SER A 313 16.78 -22.73 9.99
N GLY A 314 15.73 -22.24 9.32
CA GLY A 314 14.67 -21.45 9.93
C GLY A 314 15.00 -19.97 10.25
N LYS A 315 16.21 -19.46 9.94
CA LYS A 315 16.62 -18.07 10.27
C LYS A 315 15.62 -17.00 9.83
N SER A 316 15.39 -16.88 8.52
CA SER A 316 14.45 -15.90 7.97
C SER A 316 12.99 -16.19 8.34
N TRP A 317 12.64 -17.47 8.52
CA TRP A 317 11.32 -17.89 8.98
C TRP A 317 11.03 -17.37 10.39
N LEU A 318 11.97 -17.57 11.33
CA LEU A 318 11.84 -17.17 12.74
C LEU A 318 11.68 -15.66 12.88
N VAL A 319 12.50 -14.90 12.14
CA VAL A 319 12.40 -13.43 12.11
C VAL A 319 11.03 -13.02 11.57
N LYS A 320 10.61 -13.52 10.40
CA LYS A 320 9.32 -13.16 9.78
C LYS A 320 8.11 -13.55 10.66
N ALA A 321 8.13 -14.73 11.29
CA ALA A 321 7.10 -15.21 12.20
C ALA A 321 7.02 -14.43 13.53
N THR A 322 8.14 -13.85 13.97
CA THR A 322 8.18 -12.98 15.16
C THR A 322 7.65 -11.58 14.81
N LEU A 323 8.09 -11.04 13.67
CA LEU A 323 7.69 -9.72 13.21
C LEU A 323 6.22 -9.64 12.77
N SER A 324 5.61 -10.74 12.27
CA SER A 324 4.19 -10.74 11.91
C SER A 324 3.29 -10.52 13.12
N LYS A 325 3.66 -11.08 14.29
CA LYS A 325 2.97 -10.83 15.58
C LYS A 325 3.06 -9.38 16.07
N LEU A 326 3.93 -8.56 15.48
CA LEU A 326 4.06 -7.13 15.77
C LEU A 326 3.31 -6.25 14.75
N SER A 327 2.74 -6.84 13.69
CA SER A 327 2.02 -6.09 12.64
C SER A 327 0.66 -5.51 13.08
N GLU A 328 0.15 -5.94 14.24
CA GLU A 328 -1.06 -5.37 14.85
C GLU A 328 -0.84 -3.92 15.37
N ASP A 329 0.41 -3.47 15.58
CA ASP A 329 0.71 -2.06 15.93
C ASP A 329 0.73 -1.21 14.65
N ALA A 330 -0.24 -0.30 14.51
CA ALA A 330 -0.34 0.62 13.38
C ALA A 330 0.91 1.49 13.17
N ARG A 331 1.75 1.70 14.20
CA ARG A 331 3.04 2.42 14.11
C ARG A 331 4.25 1.51 13.85
N PHE A 332 4.04 0.24 13.58
CA PHE A 332 5.12 -0.70 13.26
C PHE A 332 5.33 -0.83 11.75
N ARG A 333 6.59 -0.90 11.32
CA ARG A 333 7.00 -1.01 9.91
C ARG A 333 8.14 -2.01 9.75
N VAL A 334 8.08 -2.84 8.73
CA VAL A 334 9.19 -3.72 8.33
C VAL A 334 9.73 -3.25 6.99
N VAL A 335 11.04 -2.98 6.94
CA VAL A 335 11.73 -2.52 5.73
C VAL A 335 12.75 -3.57 5.31
N LEU A 336 12.51 -4.20 4.16
CA LEU A 336 13.39 -5.17 3.55
C LEU A 336 14.51 -4.46 2.79
N LEU A 337 15.77 -4.68 3.20
CA LEU A 337 16.97 -4.18 2.53
C LEU A 337 17.71 -5.33 1.85
N PRO A 338 17.63 -5.46 0.51
CA PRO A 338 18.45 -6.41 -0.24
C PRO A 338 19.93 -6.05 -0.16
N SER A 339 20.81 -7.04 -0.03
CA SER A 339 22.26 -6.83 0.03
C SER A 339 22.85 -6.16 -1.23
N SER A 340 22.10 -6.10 -2.35
CA SER A 340 22.46 -5.34 -3.55
C SER A 340 22.24 -3.83 -3.44
N GLU A 341 21.32 -3.39 -2.57
CA GLU A 341 20.94 -1.99 -2.37
C GLU A 341 21.63 -1.39 -1.13
N PHE A 342 22.55 -2.12 -0.49
CA PHE A 342 23.17 -1.75 0.79
C PHE A 342 23.90 -0.39 0.76
N LYS A 343 24.37 0.04 -0.41
CA LYS A 343 24.98 1.37 -0.63
C LYS A 343 24.04 2.55 -0.32
N GLN A 344 22.73 2.29 -0.27
CA GLN A 344 21.70 3.29 0.03
C GLN A 344 21.30 3.31 1.52
N LEU A 345 22.01 2.57 2.39
CA LEU A 345 21.70 2.46 3.83
C LEU A 345 21.49 3.84 4.50
N ALA A 346 22.39 4.80 4.28
CA ALA A 346 22.27 6.14 4.84
C ALA A 346 20.99 6.87 4.37
N THR A 347 20.63 6.73 3.09
CA THR A 347 19.40 7.33 2.51
C THR A 347 18.14 6.74 3.15
N ILE A 348 18.09 5.43 3.38
CA ILE A 348 16.92 4.80 4.00
C ILE A 348 16.81 5.11 5.51
N LEU A 349 17.94 5.14 6.24
CA LEU A 349 17.94 5.54 7.65
C LEU A 349 17.45 6.99 7.84
N GLU A 350 17.71 7.88 6.88
CA GLU A 350 17.19 9.25 6.91
C GLU A 350 15.66 9.32 6.70
N GLU A 351 15.10 8.56 5.77
CA GLU A 351 13.64 8.48 5.60
C GLU A 351 12.91 7.89 6.83
N MET A 352 13.56 6.95 7.53
CA MET A 352 13.07 6.42 8.80
C MET A 352 13.19 7.45 9.93
N ARG A 353 14.30 8.20 10.00
CA ARG A 353 14.55 9.25 11.00
C ARG A 353 13.50 10.36 10.96
N LYS A 354 13.05 10.75 9.76
CA LYS A 354 11.95 11.71 9.54
C LYS A 354 10.60 11.25 10.10
N ASN A 355 10.38 9.94 10.23
CA ASN A 355 9.20 9.33 10.83
C ASN A 355 9.53 8.82 12.24
N SER A 356 10.06 9.69 13.10
CA SER A 356 10.61 9.35 14.43
C SER A 356 9.63 8.62 15.37
N HIS A 357 8.33 8.86 15.20
CA HIS A 357 7.22 8.24 15.94
C HIS A 357 6.85 6.83 15.44
N ILE A 358 7.29 6.46 14.23
CA ILE A 358 7.10 5.14 13.62
C ILE A 358 8.28 4.24 13.97
N ARG A 359 7.98 3.01 14.38
CA ARG A 359 8.96 1.99 14.75
C ARG A 359 9.29 1.12 13.55
N PHE A 360 10.55 1.10 13.15
CA PHE A 360 11.02 0.32 12.00
C PHE A 360 11.83 -0.90 12.43
N VAL A 361 11.64 -2.01 11.74
CA VAL A 361 12.63 -3.09 11.67
C VAL A 361 13.24 -3.10 10.27
N LEU A 362 14.52 -2.75 10.19
CA LEU A 362 15.32 -2.88 8.98
C LEU A 362 15.82 -4.32 8.87
N LEU A 363 15.19 -5.12 8.02
CA LEU A 363 15.51 -6.53 7.81
C LEU A 363 16.47 -6.72 6.63
N VAL A 364 17.68 -7.21 6.92
CA VAL A 364 18.69 -7.60 5.93
C VAL A 364 18.79 -9.13 5.88
N GLU A 365 18.31 -9.73 4.79
CA GLU A 365 18.48 -11.18 4.57
C GLU A 365 19.85 -11.47 3.93
N ASP A 366 20.53 -12.51 4.41
CA ASP A 366 21.86 -12.94 3.92
C ASP A 366 22.90 -11.80 3.86
N LEU A 367 23.09 -11.16 5.01
CA LEU A 367 24.11 -10.15 5.25
C LEU A 367 25.52 -10.72 4.92
N PHE A 368 26.30 -9.94 4.18
CA PHE A 368 27.65 -10.27 3.68
C PHE A 368 27.74 -11.44 2.68
N LEU A 369 26.67 -11.80 1.99
CA LEU A 369 26.72 -12.87 0.98
C LEU A 369 27.55 -12.51 -0.28
N ARG A 370 27.48 -11.26 -0.76
CA ARG A 370 28.06 -10.83 -2.06
C ARG A 370 29.24 -9.87 -1.96
N SER A 371 29.03 -8.67 -1.40
CA SER A 371 30.07 -7.66 -1.21
C SER A 371 30.36 -7.51 0.28
N VAL A 372 31.22 -8.38 0.83
CA VAL A 372 31.50 -8.47 2.27
C VAL A 372 32.07 -7.14 2.79
N GLU A 373 33.18 -6.71 2.21
CA GLU A 373 34.00 -5.59 2.67
C GLU A 373 33.26 -4.25 2.57
N GLU A 374 32.71 -3.92 1.40
CA GLU A 374 31.96 -2.67 1.21
C GLU A 374 30.73 -2.59 2.11
N SER A 375 29.94 -3.66 2.22
CA SER A 375 28.76 -3.66 3.10
C SER A 375 29.18 -3.56 4.57
N PHE A 376 30.33 -4.13 4.95
CA PHE A 376 30.80 -4.08 6.34
C PHE A 376 31.26 -2.68 6.70
N VAL A 377 32.04 -2.02 5.83
CA VAL A 377 32.46 -0.63 6.02
C VAL A 377 31.24 0.28 6.15
N LEU A 378 30.23 0.12 5.28
CA LEU A 378 28.99 0.89 5.35
C LEU A 378 28.17 0.61 6.61
N LEU A 379 28.04 -0.66 7.03
CA LEU A 379 27.31 -1.01 8.24
C LEU A 379 28.03 -0.45 9.48
N LYS A 380 29.34 -0.65 9.57
CA LYS A 380 30.14 -0.18 10.69
C LYS A 380 30.12 1.35 10.77
N ALA A 381 30.28 2.06 9.65
CA ALA A 381 30.17 3.52 9.62
C ALA A 381 28.78 4.06 10.01
N ALA A 382 27.72 3.25 9.90
CA ALA A 382 26.36 3.61 10.35
C ALA A 382 26.10 3.24 11.82
N LEU A 383 26.88 2.31 12.40
CA LEU A 383 26.81 1.92 13.82
C LEU A 383 27.80 2.73 14.68
N ASP A 384 28.92 3.18 14.13
CA ASP A 384 29.92 4.01 14.79
C ASP A 384 29.38 5.45 14.98
N GLU A 385 29.23 5.88 16.24
CA GLU A 385 28.58 7.15 16.64
C GLU A 385 29.17 8.43 16.03
N HIS A 386 30.37 8.38 15.44
CA HIS A 386 31.13 9.54 14.99
C HIS A 386 30.75 10.08 13.59
N LEU A 387 29.91 9.37 12.82
CA LEU A 387 29.56 9.75 11.44
C LEU A 387 28.07 10.04 11.24
N GLN A 388 27.17 9.17 11.73
CA GLN A 388 25.73 9.42 11.85
C GLN A 388 25.17 8.63 13.05
N GLU A 389 24.43 9.27 13.96
CA GLU A 389 23.73 8.54 15.03
C GLU A 389 22.66 7.63 14.39
N TRP A 390 22.73 6.32 14.68
CA TRP A 390 21.74 5.35 14.24
C TRP A 390 20.34 5.76 14.74
N PRO A 391 19.29 5.83 13.88
CA PRO A 391 17.99 6.32 14.31
C PRO A 391 17.38 5.47 15.43
N ARG A 392 17.02 6.11 16.55
CA ARG A 392 16.50 5.42 17.76
C ARG A 392 15.20 4.65 17.54
N ASN A 393 14.48 4.98 16.47
CA ASN A 393 13.25 4.33 16.05
C ASN A 393 13.46 3.15 15.07
N VAL A 394 14.71 2.80 14.75
CA VAL A 394 15.06 1.71 13.81
C VAL A 394 15.81 0.59 14.53
N LEU A 395 15.25 -0.62 14.50
CA LEU A 395 15.94 -1.84 14.89
C LEU A 395 16.54 -2.53 13.67
N LEU A 396 17.86 -2.75 13.66
CA LEU A 396 18.49 -3.60 12.65
C LEU A 396 18.27 -5.07 13.00
N CYS A 397 17.69 -5.83 12.07
CA CYS A 397 17.61 -7.27 12.13
C CYS A 397 18.32 -7.86 10.91
N ALA A 398 19.29 -8.75 11.12
CA ALA A 398 20.03 -9.39 10.03
C ALA A 398 20.03 -10.91 10.16
N THR A 399 19.96 -11.60 9.03
CA THR A 399 20.29 -13.03 8.96
C THR A 399 21.60 -13.20 8.20
N SER A 400 22.44 -14.15 8.62
CA SER A 400 23.60 -14.57 7.83
C SER A 400 23.77 -16.08 7.85
N SER A 401 24.38 -16.61 6.80
CA SER A 401 24.84 -17.99 6.70
C SER A 401 26.24 -18.21 7.27
N ARG A 402 26.93 -17.13 7.67
CA ARG A 402 28.29 -17.14 8.23
C ARG A 402 28.30 -16.58 9.65
N SER A 403 29.27 -17.03 10.46
CA SER A 403 29.60 -16.50 11.78
C SER A 403 30.56 -15.30 11.72
N ASP A 404 31.26 -15.17 10.61
CA ASP A 404 32.47 -14.39 10.44
C ASP A 404 32.59 -13.84 9.01
N ALA A 405 33.31 -12.73 8.87
CA ALA A 405 33.60 -12.05 7.62
C ALA A 405 35.10 -11.77 7.50
N LYS A 406 35.65 -11.96 6.31
CA LYS A 406 37.02 -11.54 5.97
C LYS A 406 36.99 -10.17 5.30
N ILE A 407 37.83 -9.26 5.80
CA ILE A 407 37.95 -7.86 5.40
C ILE A 407 39.45 -7.57 5.30
N GLY A 408 39.96 -7.35 4.09
CA GLY A 408 41.37 -7.54 3.78
C GLY A 408 41.90 -8.87 4.35
N GLU A 409 42.95 -8.78 5.16
CA GLU A 409 43.57 -9.92 5.85
C GLU A 409 42.92 -10.27 7.20
N THR A 410 42.01 -9.44 7.72
CA THR A 410 41.41 -9.60 9.05
C THR A 410 40.12 -10.41 8.99
N THR A 411 39.96 -11.38 9.90
CA THR A 411 38.68 -12.08 10.11
C THR A 411 37.97 -11.45 11.31
N VAL A 412 36.76 -10.91 11.08
CA VAL A 412 35.90 -10.30 12.10
C VAL A 412 34.70 -11.21 12.37
N LYS A 413 34.37 -11.46 13.64
CA LYS A 413 33.15 -12.18 14.00
C LYS A 413 31.95 -11.25 13.81
N LEU A 414 30.93 -11.74 13.11
CA LEU A 414 29.74 -10.95 12.84
C LEU A 414 28.92 -10.67 14.08
N GLY A 415 28.90 -11.60 15.05
CA GLY A 415 28.18 -11.42 16.31
C GLY A 415 28.66 -10.23 17.14
N ASP A 416 29.93 -9.83 17.00
CA ASP A 416 30.52 -8.71 17.73
C ASP A 416 29.97 -7.34 17.26
N LEU A 417 29.26 -7.29 16.11
CA LEU A 417 28.58 -6.09 15.61
C LEU A 417 27.15 -5.91 16.15
N PHE A 418 26.57 -6.94 16.79
CA PHE A 418 25.15 -6.96 17.16
C PHE A 418 24.97 -7.18 18.67
N GLY A 419 24.15 -6.34 19.31
CA GLY A 419 23.83 -6.48 20.73
C GLY A 419 23.09 -7.76 21.11
N LEU A 420 22.53 -8.49 20.13
CA LEU A 420 21.93 -9.82 20.31
C LEU A 420 22.25 -10.70 19.10
N THR A 421 22.81 -11.88 19.34
CA THR A 421 23.06 -12.90 18.31
C THR A 421 22.35 -14.20 18.67
N VAL A 422 21.54 -14.74 17.75
CA VAL A 422 20.83 -16.01 17.91
C VAL A 422 21.42 -17.04 16.95
N CYS A 423 22.10 -18.06 17.50
CA CYS A 423 22.67 -19.15 16.71
C CYS A 423 21.65 -20.30 16.55
N LEU A 424 21.13 -20.47 15.33
CA LEU A 424 20.31 -21.64 14.98
C LEU A 424 21.20 -22.80 14.53
N ALA A 425 21.34 -23.79 15.40
CA ALA A 425 22.07 -25.04 15.15
C ALA A 425 21.36 -25.93 14.11
N LYS A 426 22.05 -26.98 13.64
CA LYS A 426 21.39 -28.09 12.94
C LYS A 426 20.49 -28.84 13.93
N LEU A 427 19.41 -29.42 13.42
CA LEU A 427 18.54 -30.29 14.22
C LEU A 427 19.29 -31.59 14.52
N ASN A 428 19.12 -32.13 15.73
CA ASN A 428 19.49 -33.53 15.98
C ASN A 428 18.43 -34.47 15.35
N GLU A 429 18.69 -35.78 15.34
CA GLU A 429 17.80 -36.74 14.68
C GLU A 429 16.37 -36.71 15.24
N GLN A 430 16.21 -36.60 16.58
CA GLN A 430 14.90 -36.52 17.22
C GLN A 430 14.17 -35.23 16.85
N GLN A 431 14.82 -34.07 17.00
CA GLN A 431 14.26 -32.77 16.61
C GLN A 431 13.87 -32.71 15.13
N TYR A 432 14.61 -33.42 14.27
CA TYR A 432 14.29 -33.54 12.86
C TYR A 432 13.06 -34.44 12.61
N ARG A 433 12.91 -35.54 13.37
CA ARG A 433 11.68 -36.37 13.36
C ARG A 433 10.46 -35.56 13.83
N ASP A 434 10.58 -34.88 14.97
CA ASP A 434 9.52 -34.02 15.54
C ASP A 434 9.10 -32.94 14.51
N CYS A 435 10.07 -32.31 13.85
CA CYS A 435 9.85 -31.32 12.78
C CYS A 435 9.20 -31.91 11.52
N VAL A 436 9.46 -33.18 11.17
CA VAL A 436 8.78 -33.86 10.04
C VAL A 436 7.35 -34.21 10.43
N GLU A 437 7.09 -34.62 11.67
CA GLU A 437 5.76 -34.95 12.17
C GLU A 437 4.82 -33.74 12.18
N GLU A 438 5.24 -32.62 12.78
CA GLU A 438 4.45 -31.37 12.83
C GLU A 438 4.06 -30.88 11.41
N LEU A 439 4.94 -31.11 10.46
CA LEU A 439 4.86 -30.63 9.08
C LEU A 439 3.96 -31.55 8.22
N LEU A 440 3.87 -32.85 8.56
CA LEU A 440 2.89 -33.81 8.01
C LEU A 440 1.48 -33.60 8.57
N GLU A 441 1.37 -33.19 9.84
CA GLU A 441 0.08 -32.83 10.43
C GLU A 441 -0.50 -31.58 9.77
N GLN A 442 0.36 -30.59 9.46
CA GLN A 442 -0.02 -29.38 8.71
C GLN A 442 -0.43 -29.66 7.25
N SER A 443 0.06 -30.72 6.62
CA SER A 443 -0.36 -31.11 5.25
C SER A 443 -1.64 -31.95 5.21
N GLY A 444 -2.26 -32.25 6.37
CA GLY A 444 -3.54 -32.96 6.46
C GLY A 444 -3.47 -34.49 6.23
N ASP A 445 -2.27 -35.03 6.06
CA ASP A 445 -2.03 -36.42 5.60
C ASP A 445 -1.82 -37.40 6.78
N ALA A 446 -2.30 -37.01 7.96
CA ALA A 446 -1.89 -37.53 9.27
C ALA A 446 -2.36 -38.96 9.62
N ASN A 447 -3.29 -39.55 8.86
CA ASN A 447 -4.15 -40.64 9.34
C ASN A 447 -3.70 -42.08 9.00
N ASN A 448 -2.46 -42.31 8.57
CA ASN A 448 -1.93 -43.67 8.33
C ASN A 448 -0.58 -43.91 9.02
N ALA A 449 -0.58 -44.67 10.13
CA ALA A 449 0.61 -44.97 10.91
C ALA A 449 1.70 -45.72 10.11
N ALA A 450 1.33 -46.66 9.23
CA ALA A 450 2.29 -47.38 8.40
C ALA A 450 2.95 -46.46 7.34
N LYS A 451 2.22 -45.43 6.88
CA LYS A 451 2.77 -44.38 6.00
C LYS A 451 3.75 -43.48 6.77
N ARG A 452 3.45 -43.13 8.04
CA ARG A 452 4.34 -42.34 8.92
C ARG A 452 5.71 -43.02 9.10
N ASP A 453 5.75 -44.30 9.49
CA ASP A 453 7.02 -45.03 9.72
C ASP A 453 7.91 -45.13 8.48
N GLU A 454 7.31 -45.26 7.30
CA GLU A 454 8.04 -45.24 6.03
C GLU A 454 8.58 -43.84 5.71
N ILE A 455 7.74 -42.80 5.85
CA ILE A 455 8.17 -41.41 5.67
C ILE A 455 9.30 -41.05 6.64
N PHE A 456 9.26 -41.48 7.91
CA PHE A 456 10.35 -41.22 8.85
C PHE A 456 11.66 -41.93 8.46
N ARG A 457 11.61 -43.19 7.99
CA ARG A 457 12.81 -43.89 7.48
C ARG A 457 13.39 -43.24 6.23
N GLN A 458 12.54 -42.69 5.35
CA GLN A 458 12.98 -41.87 4.22
C GLN A 458 13.56 -40.53 4.68
N ALA A 459 12.93 -39.89 5.68
CA ALA A 459 13.33 -38.61 6.22
C ALA A 459 14.74 -38.65 6.83
N ILE A 460 15.08 -39.68 7.60
CA ILE A 460 16.43 -39.80 8.17
C ILE A 460 17.48 -39.92 7.07
N LYS A 461 17.29 -40.83 6.09
CA LYS A 461 18.20 -40.97 4.94
C LYS A 461 18.35 -39.66 4.15
N PHE A 462 17.25 -38.93 3.97
CA PHE A 462 17.26 -37.64 3.29
C PHE A 462 17.98 -36.55 4.12
N GLY A 463 17.83 -36.58 5.45
CA GLY A 463 18.52 -35.71 6.40
C GLY A 463 20.02 -36.02 6.53
N GLU A 464 20.44 -37.26 6.32
CA GLU A 464 21.87 -37.63 6.21
C GLU A 464 22.50 -37.08 4.91
N GLN A 465 21.74 -37.07 3.80
CA GLN A 465 22.20 -36.61 2.49
C GLN A 465 22.20 -35.08 2.36
N GLU A 466 21.11 -34.42 2.73
CA GLU A 466 20.91 -32.97 2.57
C GLU A 466 21.18 -32.16 3.86
N GLY A 467 21.45 -32.86 4.97
CA GLY A 467 21.68 -32.31 6.30
C GLY A 467 20.38 -32.14 7.11
N PHE A 468 20.39 -32.44 8.41
CA PHE A 468 19.24 -32.29 9.30
C PHE A 468 18.85 -30.82 9.52
N THR A 469 17.89 -30.33 8.73
CA THR A 469 17.37 -28.96 8.78
C THR A 469 15.88 -28.95 8.48
N ALA A 470 15.16 -27.92 8.95
CA ALA A 470 13.74 -27.80 8.61
C ALA A 470 13.50 -27.68 7.07
N ARG A 471 14.49 -27.19 6.30
CA ARG A 471 14.44 -27.17 4.82
C ARG A 471 14.38 -28.55 4.19
N SER A 472 15.22 -29.48 4.65
CA SER A 472 15.25 -30.84 4.13
C SER A 472 13.99 -31.61 4.54
N ALA A 473 13.49 -31.40 5.77
CA ALA A 473 12.19 -31.90 6.20
C ALA A 473 11.05 -31.42 5.28
N SER A 474 10.97 -30.12 5.00
CA SER A 474 9.96 -29.54 4.11
C SER A 474 10.11 -29.99 2.65
N LYS A 475 11.35 -30.11 2.15
CA LYS A 475 11.65 -30.57 0.79
C LYS A 475 11.19 -32.02 0.59
N LEU A 476 11.38 -32.89 1.58
CA LEU A 476 10.88 -34.27 1.56
C LEU A 476 9.34 -34.32 1.43
N ILE A 477 8.64 -33.56 2.27
CA ILE A 477 7.16 -33.57 2.30
C ILE A 477 6.58 -33.03 0.98
N ASN A 478 7.21 -32.01 0.39
CA ASN A 478 6.82 -31.47 -0.92
C ASN A 478 7.20 -32.36 -2.12
N ILE A 479 7.96 -33.45 -1.91
CA ILE A 479 8.27 -34.47 -2.94
C ILE A 479 7.28 -35.65 -2.85
N ASN A 480 6.71 -35.89 -1.68
CA ASN A 480 5.80 -37.01 -1.38
C ASN A 480 4.31 -36.64 -1.47
N ASN A 481 3.99 -35.37 -1.77
CA ASN A 481 2.67 -34.83 -2.10
C ASN A 481 2.62 -34.42 -3.57
#